data_AF-A0AAW0MWD4-F1
#
_entry.id   AF-A0AAW0MWD4-F1
#
_cell.length_a   1.000
_cell.length_b   1.000
_cell.length_c   1.000
_cell.angle_alpha   90.00
_cell.angle_beta   90.00
_cell.angle_gamma   90.00
#
_symmetry.space_group_name_H-M   'P 1'
#
loop_
_entity.id
_entity.type
_entity.pdbx_description
1 polymer ?
#
loop_
_entity_poly.entity_id
_entity_poly.type
_entity_poly.pdbx_seq_one_letter_code
_entity_poly.pdbx_strand_id
1 'polypeptide(L)'
;MSEAYLESKRVIFPRFYFLSNDELLKILAQTRNPQAVQPHLRKCFDSITRLEFALLPEKPPDHTEDDADSEQDTIYSKDILNMISPEGEKVSLTKGLKAQGNVEDWLCKVEEAMFVSLRRLSKAAIADYQIKSREEWVVAGHPSQVVLTISQMMWCRDMDACLEGDHDRFAALQQFEQTNIDRLNALAALVRGHLPSLHRNIITALITIDVHARDIVTDLVRQKVDTRSNFEWQRQLRYYWDIDLDNCVATMALSNYIYGYEYLGACPRLVITPLTDRCYLCLMGALQLDLGGPQQDQREQGKLKPPRIWPKP
;
A
#
# COMPACT_ATOMS: atom_id res chain seq x y z
N MET A 1 22.61 -29.62 2.40
CA MET A 1 22.66 -28.50 3.38
C MET A 1 21.86 -28.92 4.61
N SER A 2 22.32 -28.61 5.82
CA SER A 2 21.60 -28.99 7.05
C SER A 2 20.34 -28.15 7.23
N GLU A 3 19.33 -28.70 7.88
CA GLU A 3 18.11 -27.97 8.27
C GLU A 3 18.43 -26.73 9.11
N ALA A 4 19.44 -26.84 9.99
CA ALA A 4 19.98 -25.72 10.75
C ALA A 4 20.52 -24.58 9.87
N TYR A 5 21.09 -24.88 8.70
CA TYR A 5 21.54 -23.84 7.76
C TYR A 5 20.35 -23.06 7.19
N LEU A 6 19.28 -23.75 6.75
CA LEU A 6 18.08 -23.08 6.24
C LEU A 6 17.41 -22.24 7.32
N GLU A 7 17.36 -22.75 8.55
CA GLU A 7 16.80 -22.02 9.68
C GLU A 7 17.59 -20.74 9.97
N SER A 8 18.92 -20.79 9.90
CA SER A 8 19.74 -19.58 10.05
C SER A 8 19.42 -18.50 9.01
N LYS A 9 19.02 -18.89 7.78
CA LYS A 9 18.62 -17.94 6.73
C LYS A 9 17.22 -17.36 6.96
N ARG A 10 16.30 -18.17 7.47
CA ARG A 10 14.95 -17.72 7.85
C ARG A 10 14.96 -16.75 9.02
N VAL A 11 15.87 -16.92 9.98
CA VAL A 11 16.02 -15.96 11.09
C VAL A 11 16.48 -14.59 10.57
N ILE A 12 17.37 -14.54 9.57
CA ILE A 12 17.85 -13.28 8.97
C ILE A 12 16.73 -12.62 8.15
N PHE A 13 16.03 -13.39 7.31
CA PHE A 13 14.92 -12.90 6.50
C PHE A 13 13.66 -13.75 6.77
N PRO A 14 12.82 -13.35 7.75
CA PRO A 14 11.66 -14.13 8.20
C PRO A 14 10.63 -14.46 7.11
N ARG A 15 10.57 -13.68 6.03
CA ARG A 15 9.68 -13.99 4.89
C ARG A 15 10.03 -15.31 4.20
N PHE A 16 11.20 -15.88 4.43
CA PHE A 16 11.54 -17.24 3.99
C PHE A 16 10.78 -18.36 4.73
N TYR A 17 10.06 -18.08 5.82
CA TYR A 17 9.13 -19.06 6.41
C TYR A 17 7.93 -19.36 5.48
N PHE A 18 7.64 -18.50 4.49
CA PHE A 18 6.60 -18.74 3.48
C PHE A 18 7.08 -19.61 2.31
N LEU A 19 8.36 -20.01 2.28
CA LEU A 19 8.94 -20.86 1.25
C LEU A 19 9.13 -22.28 1.78
N SER A 20 8.89 -23.28 0.91
CA SER A 20 9.28 -24.65 1.22
C SER A 20 10.81 -24.77 1.26
N ASN A 21 11.33 -25.82 1.90
CA ASN A 21 12.77 -26.08 1.96
C ASN A 21 13.39 -26.17 0.55
N ASP A 22 12.70 -26.81 -0.40
CA ASP A 22 13.17 -26.94 -1.79
C ASP A 22 13.23 -25.60 -2.52
N GLU A 23 12.25 -24.72 -2.28
CA GLU A 23 12.22 -23.37 -2.87
C GLU A 23 13.36 -22.51 -2.33
N LEU A 24 13.55 -22.53 -1.01
CA LEU A 24 14.62 -21.79 -0.37
C LEU A 24 16.01 -22.29 -0.85
N LEU A 25 16.19 -23.61 -0.98
CA LEU A 25 17.42 -24.17 -1.53
C LEU A 25 17.68 -23.74 -2.98
N LYS A 26 16.65 -23.69 -3.83
CA LYS A 26 16.79 -23.19 -5.21
C LYS A 26 17.27 -21.74 -5.26
N ILE A 27 16.72 -20.89 -4.41
CA ILE A 27 17.14 -19.49 -4.29
C ILE A 27 18.61 -19.41 -3.82
N LEU A 28 18.95 -20.14 -2.76
CA LEU A 28 20.28 -20.12 -2.15
C LEU A 28 21.36 -20.75 -3.06
N ALA A 29 20.99 -21.66 -3.95
CA ALA A 29 21.91 -22.28 -4.91
C ALA A 29 22.30 -21.31 -6.04
N GLN A 30 21.46 -20.34 -6.38
CA GLN A 30 21.66 -19.43 -7.52
C GLN A 30 22.28 -18.08 -7.10
N THR A 31 23.32 -18.10 -6.28
CA THR A 31 23.98 -16.89 -5.74
C THR A 31 24.51 -15.91 -6.80
N ARG A 32 24.81 -16.40 -8.01
CA ARG A 32 25.31 -15.57 -9.12
C ARG A 32 24.22 -14.93 -9.95
N ASN A 33 22.97 -15.42 -9.88
CA ASN A 33 21.85 -14.93 -10.66
C ASN A 33 20.76 -14.35 -9.75
N PRO A 34 20.74 -13.03 -9.50
CA PRO A 34 19.69 -12.39 -8.73
C PRO A 34 18.26 -12.61 -9.26
N GLN A 35 18.09 -12.86 -10.56
CA GLN A 35 16.77 -13.10 -11.16
C GLN A 35 16.13 -14.41 -10.65
N ALA A 36 16.93 -15.31 -10.07
CA ALA A 36 16.46 -16.56 -9.49
C ALA A 36 15.34 -16.39 -8.46
N VAL A 37 15.30 -15.25 -7.76
CA VAL A 37 14.30 -15.00 -6.72
C VAL A 37 12.91 -14.71 -7.29
N GLN A 38 12.83 -14.24 -8.54
CA GLN A 38 11.60 -13.66 -9.11
C GLN A 38 10.37 -14.56 -8.97
N PRO A 39 10.44 -15.89 -9.22
CA PRO A 39 9.29 -16.78 -9.07
C PRO A 39 8.78 -16.92 -7.62
N HIS A 40 9.62 -16.59 -6.64
CA HIS A 40 9.36 -16.77 -5.21
C HIS A 40 8.91 -15.49 -4.50
N LEU A 41 9.05 -14.31 -5.14
CA LEU A 41 8.73 -13.02 -4.54
C LEU A 41 7.27 -12.94 -4.08
N ARG A 42 6.32 -13.50 -4.85
CA ARG A 42 4.89 -13.52 -4.51
C ARG A 42 4.56 -14.30 -3.23
N LYS A 43 5.46 -15.14 -2.73
CA LYS A 43 5.32 -15.84 -1.44
C LYS A 43 5.94 -15.04 -0.30
N CYS A 44 6.99 -14.27 -0.57
CA CYS A 44 7.70 -13.49 0.43
C CYS A 44 7.06 -12.10 0.66
N PHE A 45 6.47 -11.52 -0.39
CA PHE A 45 5.89 -10.18 -0.38
C PHE A 45 4.43 -10.24 -0.82
N ASP A 46 3.60 -9.35 -0.27
CA ASP A 46 2.17 -9.37 -0.56
C ASP A 46 1.89 -8.97 -2.03
N SER A 47 2.50 -7.88 -2.49
CA SER A 47 2.28 -7.36 -3.85
C SER A 47 3.54 -7.09 -4.66
N ILE A 48 4.70 -7.63 -4.29
CA ILE A 48 5.87 -7.64 -5.20
C ILE A 48 5.81 -8.90 -6.05
N THR A 49 5.43 -8.75 -7.33
CA THR A 49 5.51 -9.83 -8.32
C THR A 49 6.88 -9.92 -8.94
N ARG A 50 7.51 -8.77 -9.21
CA ARG A 50 8.80 -8.70 -9.88
C ARG A 50 9.61 -7.51 -9.35
N LEU A 51 10.92 -7.70 -9.28
CA LEU A 51 11.88 -6.61 -9.15
C LEU A 51 12.43 -6.25 -10.54
N GLU A 52 12.47 -4.96 -10.86
CA GLU A 52 13.08 -4.47 -12.09
C GLU A 52 14.56 -4.21 -11.85
N PHE A 53 15.43 -4.91 -12.58
CA PHE A 53 16.88 -4.73 -12.50
C PHE A 53 17.36 -3.87 -13.67
N ALA A 54 18.36 -3.01 -13.44
CA ALA A 54 18.91 -2.19 -14.50
C ALA A 54 19.62 -3.06 -15.55
N LEU A 55 19.52 -2.69 -16.82
CA LEU A 55 20.21 -3.36 -17.92
C LEU A 55 21.70 -2.97 -17.92
N LEU A 56 22.59 -3.93 -18.22
CA LEU A 56 23.95 -3.58 -18.58
C LEU A 56 23.97 -3.10 -20.04
N PRO A 57 24.79 -2.08 -20.37
CA PRO A 57 24.95 -1.67 -21.75
C PRO A 57 25.47 -2.86 -22.58
N GLU A 58 24.92 -3.02 -23.78
CA GLU A 58 25.39 -4.03 -24.73
C GLU A 58 26.90 -3.83 -24.97
N LYS A 59 27.67 -4.92 -24.93
CA LYS A 59 29.03 -4.86 -25.48
C LYS A 59 28.90 -4.52 -26.97
N PRO A 60 29.73 -3.61 -27.51
CA PRO A 60 29.76 -3.40 -28.96
C PRO A 60 30.01 -4.74 -29.65
N PRO A 61 29.34 -5.02 -30.78
CA PRO A 61 29.52 -6.28 -31.50
C PRO A 61 30.99 -6.39 -31.93
N ASP A 62 31.67 -7.41 -31.43
CA ASP A 62 32.94 -7.80 -32.03
C ASP A 62 32.59 -8.41 -33.39
N HIS A 63 33.03 -7.77 -34.48
CA HIS A 63 32.68 -8.16 -35.84
C HIS A 63 33.23 -9.55 -36.15
N THR A 64 32.40 -10.58 -36.05
CA THR A 64 32.50 -11.77 -36.89
C THR A 64 31.11 -12.07 -37.42
N GLU A 65 30.93 -11.79 -38.71
CA GLU A 65 29.78 -12.22 -39.51
C GLU A 65 29.71 -13.75 -39.46
N ASP A 66 28.68 -14.28 -38.82
CA ASP A 66 28.05 -15.60 -39.04
C ASP A 66 27.38 -16.03 -37.72
N ASP A 67 26.14 -15.62 -37.49
CA ASP A 67 25.10 -16.36 -36.75
C ASP A 67 23.83 -15.50 -36.64
N ALA A 68 22.87 -15.76 -37.53
CA ALA A 68 21.64 -14.97 -37.67
C ALA A 68 20.47 -15.42 -36.77
N ASP A 69 20.74 -16.16 -35.68
CA ASP A 69 19.70 -16.72 -34.80
C ASP A 69 20.10 -16.80 -33.31
N SER A 70 20.99 -15.91 -32.85
CA SER A 70 21.26 -15.79 -31.41
C SER A 70 20.18 -14.93 -30.74
N GLU A 71 19.31 -15.54 -29.93
CA GLU A 71 18.50 -14.77 -28.96
C GLU A 71 19.45 -13.85 -28.17
N GLN A 72 19.28 -12.52 -28.32
CA GLN A 72 20.11 -11.55 -27.64
C GLN A 72 19.90 -11.71 -26.12
N ASP A 73 20.84 -12.39 -25.44
CA ASP A 73 20.77 -12.61 -24.01
C ASP A 73 20.81 -11.25 -23.29
N THR A 74 19.65 -10.82 -22.77
CA THR A 74 19.53 -9.55 -22.06
C THR A 74 20.30 -9.63 -20.75
N ILE A 75 21.45 -8.96 -20.69
CA ILE A 75 22.31 -8.99 -19.50
C ILE A 75 21.84 -7.94 -18.50
N TYR A 76 21.33 -8.40 -17.35
CA TYR A 76 20.96 -7.53 -16.23
C TYR A 76 22.16 -7.21 -15.35
N SER A 77 22.22 -5.97 -14.87
CA SER A 77 23.06 -5.58 -13.75
C SER A 77 22.48 -6.11 -12.43
N LYS A 78 23.20 -5.88 -11.33
CA LYS A 78 22.72 -6.18 -9.98
C LYS A 78 21.91 -5.03 -9.37
N ASP A 79 21.79 -3.89 -10.05
CA ASP A 79 21.07 -2.72 -9.53
C ASP A 79 19.56 -2.95 -9.61
N ILE A 80 18.87 -2.77 -8.48
CA ILE A 80 17.42 -2.95 -8.35
C ILE A 80 16.77 -1.57 -8.41
N LEU A 81 15.88 -1.36 -9.37
CA LEU A 81 15.29 -0.05 -9.69
C LEU A 81 13.87 0.10 -9.14
N ASN A 82 13.00 -0.87 -9.43
CA ASN A 82 11.57 -0.76 -9.14
C ASN A 82 11.01 -2.07 -8.58
N MET A 83 10.02 -1.95 -7.70
CA MET A 83 9.11 -3.05 -7.38
C MET A 83 7.90 -2.99 -8.30
N ILE A 84 7.44 -4.15 -8.78
CA ILE A 84 6.33 -4.26 -9.74
C ILE A 84 5.21 -5.11 -9.16
N SER A 85 3.99 -4.58 -9.16
CA SER A 85 2.80 -5.27 -8.68
C SER A 85 2.20 -6.27 -9.67
N PRO A 86 1.30 -7.17 -9.23
CA PRO A 86 0.53 -8.02 -10.14
C PRO A 86 -0.27 -7.24 -11.19
N GLU A 87 -0.71 -6.02 -10.85
CA GLU A 87 -1.47 -5.12 -11.73
C GLU A 87 -0.56 -4.31 -12.68
N GLY A 88 0.76 -4.52 -12.62
CA GLY A 88 1.74 -3.81 -13.44
C GLY A 88 2.10 -2.43 -12.93
N GLU A 89 1.68 -2.05 -11.72
CA GLU A 89 2.15 -0.82 -11.09
C GLU A 89 3.65 -0.92 -10.81
N LYS A 90 4.40 0.12 -11.15
CA LYS A 90 5.84 0.21 -10.88
C LYS A 90 6.10 1.29 -9.84
N VAL A 91 6.84 0.94 -8.79
CA VAL A 91 7.26 1.89 -7.75
C VAL A 91 8.77 1.87 -7.62
N SER A 92 9.40 3.04 -7.74
CA SER A 92 10.85 3.19 -7.66
C SER A 92 11.36 3.05 -6.24
N LEU A 93 12.41 2.24 -6.09
CA LEU A 93 13.14 2.03 -4.85
C LEU A 93 14.23 3.10 -4.67
N THR A 94 14.88 3.09 -3.51
CA THR A 94 15.96 4.02 -3.19
C THR A 94 17.16 3.84 -4.12
N LYS A 95 17.88 4.93 -4.42
CA LYS A 95 19.06 4.88 -5.28
C LYS A 95 20.16 4.02 -4.64
N GLY A 96 20.81 3.19 -5.46
CA GLY A 96 21.98 2.41 -5.05
C GLY A 96 21.67 1.05 -4.43
N LEU A 97 20.41 0.60 -4.45
CA LEU A 97 20.04 -0.75 -4.02
C LEU A 97 20.57 -1.80 -5.01
N LYS A 98 21.33 -2.79 -4.51
CA LYS A 98 21.93 -3.84 -5.34
C LYS A 98 21.69 -5.23 -4.77
N ALA A 99 21.42 -6.20 -5.64
CA ALA A 99 21.42 -7.63 -5.32
C ALA A 99 22.86 -8.18 -5.25
N GLN A 100 23.58 -7.78 -4.20
CA GLN A 100 24.97 -8.18 -3.97
C GLN A 100 25.12 -8.80 -2.58
N GLY A 101 25.88 -9.90 -2.49
CA GLY A 101 26.05 -10.68 -1.26
C GLY A 101 25.01 -11.79 -1.16
N ASN A 102 24.71 -12.21 0.08
CA ASN A 102 23.72 -13.26 0.30
C ASN A 102 22.31 -12.75 0.04
N VAL A 103 21.43 -13.67 -0.34
CA VAL A 103 20.07 -13.35 -0.80
C VAL A 103 19.18 -12.79 0.30
N GLU A 104 19.27 -13.35 1.50
CA GLU A 104 18.63 -12.84 2.70
C GLU A 104 19.02 -11.37 2.97
N ASP A 105 20.31 -11.04 2.85
CA ASP A 105 20.82 -9.72 3.20
C ASP A 105 20.30 -8.64 2.26
N TRP A 106 20.31 -8.89 0.94
CA TRP A 106 19.81 -7.90 0.00
C TRP A 106 18.28 -7.90 -0.12
N LEU A 107 17.59 -8.99 0.21
CA LEU A 107 16.12 -8.97 0.32
C LEU A 107 15.65 -8.19 1.56
N CYS A 108 16.36 -8.24 2.67
CA CYS A 108 16.15 -7.31 3.80
C CYS A 108 16.29 -5.85 3.34
N LYS A 109 17.34 -5.53 2.57
CA LYS A 109 17.51 -4.17 2.02
C LYS A 109 16.40 -3.77 1.05
N VAL A 110 15.85 -4.71 0.27
CA VAL A 110 14.68 -4.47 -0.59
C VAL A 110 13.46 -4.12 0.26
N GLU A 111 13.22 -4.84 1.36
CA GLU A 111 12.14 -4.56 2.31
C GLU A 111 12.29 -3.18 2.98
N GLU A 112 13.47 -2.86 3.49
CA GLU A 112 13.77 -1.53 4.04
C GLU A 112 13.57 -0.42 3.00
N ALA A 113 14.08 -0.63 1.78
CA ALA A 113 13.95 0.32 0.69
C ALA A 113 12.49 0.51 0.26
N MET A 114 11.66 -0.53 0.33
CA MET A 114 10.21 -0.45 0.07
C MET A 114 9.54 0.50 1.06
N PHE A 115 9.77 0.32 2.37
CA PHE A 115 9.20 1.18 3.40
C PHE A 115 9.66 2.64 3.24
N VAL A 116 10.96 2.86 3.06
CA VAL A 116 11.52 4.19 2.87
C VAL A 116 10.97 4.87 1.61
N SER A 117 10.83 4.12 0.51
CA SER A 117 10.34 4.65 -0.76
C SER A 117 8.87 5.05 -0.67
N LEU A 118 8.03 4.20 -0.09
CA LEU A 118 6.61 4.52 0.10
C LEU A 118 6.41 5.69 1.06
N ARG A 119 7.14 5.76 2.17
CA ARG A 119 7.09 6.92 3.07
C ARG A 119 7.51 8.21 2.37
N ARG A 120 8.58 8.18 1.57
CA ARG A 120 9.01 9.33 0.75
C ARG A 120 7.95 9.74 -0.26
N LEU A 121 7.34 8.78 -0.95
CA LEU A 121 6.29 9.03 -1.94
C LEU A 121 5.02 9.57 -1.28
N SER A 122 4.68 9.12 -0.07
CA SER A 122 3.61 9.69 0.75
C SER A 122 3.83 11.17 1.03
N LYS A 123 5.04 11.57 1.46
CA LYS A 123 5.37 13.00 1.65
C LYS A 123 5.23 13.82 0.37
N ALA A 124 5.73 13.28 -0.75
CA ALA A 124 5.60 13.95 -2.05
C ALA A 124 4.12 14.11 -2.44
N ALA A 125 3.30 13.08 -2.23
CA ALA A 125 1.88 13.14 -2.52
C ALA A 125 1.13 14.12 -1.60
N ILE A 126 1.53 14.26 -0.33
CA ILE A 126 1.01 15.27 0.60
C ILE A 126 1.29 16.68 0.10
N ALA A 127 2.53 16.95 -0.32
CA ALA A 127 2.91 18.25 -0.86
C ALA A 127 2.15 18.57 -2.16
N ASP A 128 2.04 17.59 -3.06
CA ASP A 128 1.30 17.74 -4.32
C ASP A 128 -0.20 18.00 -4.09
N TYR A 129 -0.81 17.39 -3.06
CA TYR A 129 -2.23 17.57 -2.72
C TYR A 129 -2.56 19.01 -2.34
N GLN A 130 -1.59 19.76 -1.79
CA GLN A 130 -1.79 21.16 -1.40
C GLN A 130 -1.86 22.12 -2.60
N ILE A 131 -1.31 21.70 -3.75
CA ILE A 131 -1.09 22.57 -4.91
C ILE A 131 -2.02 22.19 -6.06
N LYS A 132 -2.34 20.91 -6.22
CA LYS A 132 -3.17 20.39 -7.32
C LYS A 132 -4.63 20.26 -6.91
N SER A 133 -5.55 20.39 -7.87
CA SER A 133 -6.93 19.94 -7.67
C SER A 133 -6.98 18.43 -7.39
N ARG A 134 -8.06 17.94 -6.77
CA ARG A 134 -8.17 16.50 -6.42
C ARG A 134 -8.12 15.63 -7.66
N GLU A 135 -8.76 16.06 -8.75
CA GLU A 135 -8.85 15.38 -10.04
C GLU A 135 -7.48 15.29 -10.73
N GLU A 136 -6.70 16.35 -10.72
CA GLU A 136 -5.33 16.36 -11.25
C GLU A 136 -4.38 15.54 -10.35
N TRP A 137 -4.59 15.62 -9.03
CA TRP A 137 -3.75 14.93 -8.07
C TRP A 137 -3.87 13.41 -8.18
N VAL A 138 -5.08 12.86 -8.33
CA VAL A 138 -5.27 11.39 -8.46
C VAL A 138 -4.65 10.81 -9.74
N VAL A 139 -4.40 11.63 -10.76
CA VAL A 139 -3.72 11.23 -12.00
C VAL A 139 -2.28 11.72 -12.10
N ALA A 140 -1.71 12.30 -11.04
CA ALA A 140 -0.36 12.84 -11.02
C ALA A 140 0.76 11.78 -11.05
N GLY A 141 0.42 10.49 -11.12
CA GLY A 141 1.37 9.38 -11.17
C GLY A 141 1.88 8.91 -9.80
N HIS A 142 1.17 9.23 -8.72
CA HIS A 142 1.45 8.62 -7.41
C HIS A 142 1.01 7.15 -7.39
N PRO A 143 1.72 6.25 -6.66
CA PRO A 143 1.30 4.86 -6.52
C PRO A 143 -0.09 4.75 -5.88
N SER A 144 -0.86 3.73 -6.26
CA SER A 144 -2.21 3.42 -5.80
C SER A 144 -2.33 3.51 -4.28
N GLN A 145 -1.50 2.75 -3.56
CA GLN A 145 -1.53 2.73 -2.10
C GLN A 145 -1.30 4.13 -1.49
N VAL A 146 -0.41 4.93 -2.09
CA VAL A 146 -0.14 6.30 -1.64
C VAL A 146 -1.36 7.18 -1.89
N VAL A 147 -1.99 7.10 -3.07
CA VAL A 147 -3.22 7.85 -3.39
C VAL A 147 -4.33 7.53 -2.39
N LEU A 148 -4.57 6.26 -2.11
CA LEU A 148 -5.63 5.82 -1.19
C LEU A 148 -5.38 6.28 0.25
N THR A 149 -4.16 6.13 0.75
CA THR A 149 -3.81 6.51 2.13
C THR A 149 -3.82 8.01 2.32
N ILE A 150 -3.21 8.77 1.40
CA ILE A 150 -3.14 10.23 1.51
C ILE A 150 -4.51 10.87 1.29
N SER A 151 -5.36 10.34 0.41
CA SER A 151 -6.74 10.83 0.28
C SER A 151 -7.54 10.69 1.58
N GLN A 152 -7.43 9.53 2.25
CA GLN A 152 -8.08 9.31 3.56
C GLN A 152 -7.51 10.24 4.64
N MET A 153 -6.20 10.48 4.62
CA MET A 153 -5.56 11.39 5.57
C MET A 153 -6.03 12.84 5.38
N MET A 154 -6.13 13.31 4.13
CA MET A 154 -6.66 14.65 3.82
C MET A 154 -8.14 14.77 4.17
N TRP A 155 -8.92 13.72 3.95
CA TRP A 155 -10.30 13.66 4.39
C TRP A 155 -10.43 13.72 5.93
N CYS A 156 -9.59 13.00 6.67
CA CYS A 156 -9.56 13.06 8.14
C CYS A 156 -9.22 14.47 8.64
N ARG A 157 -8.26 15.14 8.00
CA ARG A 157 -7.89 16.53 8.29
C ARG A 157 -9.07 17.47 8.06
N ASP A 158 -9.74 17.37 6.90
CA ASP A 158 -10.89 18.21 6.56
C ASP A 158 -12.06 17.95 7.54
N MET A 159 -12.28 16.69 7.95
CA MET A 159 -13.27 16.31 8.95
C MET A 159 -12.96 16.88 10.34
N ASP A 160 -11.72 16.75 10.81
CA ASP A 160 -11.31 17.32 12.10
C ASP A 160 -11.49 18.85 12.09
N ALA A 161 -11.19 19.52 10.97
CA ALA A 161 -11.43 20.96 10.81
C ALA A 161 -12.93 21.34 10.87
N CYS A 162 -13.85 20.43 10.51
CA CYS A 162 -15.28 20.67 10.68
C CYS A 162 -15.71 20.56 12.15
N LEU A 163 -15.09 19.64 12.90
CA LEU A 163 -15.45 19.28 14.30
C LEU A 163 -14.65 20.04 15.37
N GLU A 164 -13.67 20.84 14.97
CA GLU A 164 -12.85 21.70 15.84
C GLU A 164 -13.02 23.18 15.44
N GLY A 165 -12.57 24.11 16.29
CA GLY A 165 -12.62 25.55 15.99
C GLY A 165 -13.84 26.30 16.54
N ASP A 166 -13.88 27.61 16.25
CA ASP A 166 -14.88 28.58 16.69
C ASP A 166 -15.79 28.99 15.52
N HIS A 167 -16.58 28.03 15.04
CA HIS A 167 -17.58 28.19 13.99
C HIS A 167 -18.78 27.26 14.26
N ASP A 168 -19.85 27.38 13.47
CA ASP A 168 -20.96 26.44 13.51
C ASP A 168 -20.52 25.09 12.93
N ARG A 169 -20.09 24.19 13.82
CA ARG A 169 -19.54 22.86 13.48
C ARG A 169 -20.57 21.97 12.80
N PHE A 170 -21.85 22.09 13.16
CA PHE A 170 -22.90 21.30 12.54
C PHE A 170 -23.15 21.77 11.12
N ALA A 171 -23.23 23.08 10.89
CA ALA A 171 -23.33 23.63 9.54
C ALA A 171 -22.10 23.30 8.69
N ALA A 172 -20.89 23.37 9.25
CA ALA A 172 -19.65 22.97 8.58
C ALA A 172 -19.68 21.48 8.18
N LEU A 173 -20.16 20.60 9.06
CA LEU A 173 -20.30 19.17 8.77
C LEU A 173 -21.30 18.91 7.63
N GLN A 174 -22.44 19.62 7.61
CA GLN A 174 -23.41 19.54 6.51
C GLN A 174 -22.82 20.02 5.18
N GLN A 175 -22.05 21.10 5.19
CA GLN A 175 -21.36 21.59 4.00
C GLN A 175 -20.28 20.60 3.53
N PHE A 176 -19.59 19.96 4.47
CA PHE A 176 -18.59 18.95 4.14
C PHE A 176 -19.22 17.69 3.54
N GLU A 177 -20.40 17.28 3.99
CA GLU A 177 -21.17 16.20 3.34
C GLU A 177 -21.38 16.48 1.85
N GLN A 178 -21.85 17.69 1.52
CA GLN A 178 -22.02 18.10 0.11
C GLN A 178 -20.69 18.09 -0.65
N THR A 179 -19.62 18.55 -0.02
CA THR A 179 -18.26 18.51 -0.61
C THR A 179 -17.81 17.09 -0.93
N ASN A 180 -18.13 16.11 -0.06
CA ASN A 180 -17.82 14.70 -0.31
C ASN A 180 -18.62 14.15 -1.51
N ILE A 181 -19.90 14.50 -1.61
CA ILE A 181 -20.75 14.12 -2.76
C ILE A 181 -20.20 14.70 -4.07
N ASP A 182 -19.81 15.98 -4.07
CA ASP A 182 -19.28 16.64 -5.26
C ASP A 182 -17.94 16.04 -5.70
N ARG A 183 -17.02 15.81 -4.75
CA ARG A 183 -15.74 15.13 -4.99
C ARG A 183 -15.95 13.72 -5.56
N LEU A 184 -16.90 12.95 -5.02
CA LEU A 184 -17.23 11.62 -5.51
C LEU A 184 -17.77 11.65 -6.95
N ASN A 185 -18.66 12.61 -7.25
CA ASN A 185 -19.19 12.82 -8.59
C ASN A 185 -18.10 13.20 -9.60
N ALA A 186 -17.13 14.03 -9.20
CA ALA A 186 -15.98 14.38 -10.01
C ALA A 186 -15.10 13.15 -10.33
N LEU A 187 -14.79 12.32 -9.35
CA LEU A 187 -14.06 11.06 -9.58
C LEU A 187 -14.85 10.10 -10.48
N ALA A 188 -16.16 9.98 -10.29
CA ALA A 188 -17.01 9.16 -11.15
C ALA A 188 -17.09 9.69 -12.60
N ALA A 189 -17.02 11.00 -12.80
CA ALA A 189 -16.88 11.61 -14.12
C ALA A 189 -15.51 11.31 -14.74
N LEU A 190 -14.44 11.42 -13.96
CA LEU A 190 -13.07 11.15 -14.39
C LEU A 190 -12.92 9.69 -14.87
N VAL A 191 -13.47 8.72 -14.13
CA VAL A 191 -13.47 7.30 -14.53
C VAL A 191 -14.25 7.07 -15.83
N ARG A 192 -15.32 7.82 -16.12
CA ARG A 192 -16.05 7.68 -17.39
C ARG A 192 -15.25 8.18 -18.59
N GLY A 193 -14.21 8.98 -18.38
CA GLY A 193 -13.31 9.46 -19.42
C GLY A 193 -12.29 8.43 -19.92
N HIS A 194 -11.36 8.90 -20.76
CA HIS A 194 -10.25 8.11 -21.26
C HIS A 194 -9.09 8.13 -20.24
N LEU A 195 -8.75 6.95 -19.71
CA LEU A 195 -7.70 6.77 -18.72
C LEU A 195 -6.95 5.46 -18.97
N PRO A 196 -5.63 5.41 -18.74
CA PRO A 196 -4.89 4.16 -18.69
C PRO A 196 -5.49 3.19 -17.67
N SER A 197 -5.40 1.88 -17.95
CA SER A 197 -6.02 0.85 -17.09
C SER A 197 -5.59 0.95 -15.63
N LEU A 198 -4.32 1.24 -15.35
CA LEU A 198 -3.82 1.39 -13.99
C LEU A 198 -4.49 2.56 -13.26
N HIS A 199 -4.53 3.76 -13.87
CA HIS A 199 -5.18 4.93 -13.29
C HIS A 199 -6.68 4.69 -13.05
N ARG A 200 -7.36 4.02 -13.99
CA ARG A 200 -8.76 3.62 -13.83
C ARG A 200 -8.96 2.71 -12.61
N ASN A 201 -8.07 1.74 -12.40
CA ASN A 201 -8.11 0.85 -11.24
C ASN A 201 -7.91 1.61 -9.92
N ILE A 202 -6.93 2.53 -9.89
CA ILE A 202 -6.65 3.39 -8.73
C ILE A 202 -7.89 4.23 -8.36
N ILE A 203 -8.48 4.91 -9.34
CA ILE A 203 -9.63 5.79 -9.07
C ILE A 203 -10.87 4.95 -8.70
N THR A 204 -11.06 3.77 -9.27
CA THR A 204 -12.16 2.87 -8.88
C THR A 204 -12.03 2.40 -7.42
N ALA A 205 -10.80 2.05 -7.01
CA ALA A 205 -10.50 1.73 -5.63
C ALA A 205 -10.71 2.94 -4.70
N LEU A 206 -10.32 4.14 -5.14
CA LEU A 206 -10.53 5.38 -4.39
C LEU A 206 -12.00 5.71 -4.22
N ILE A 207 -12.82 5.58 -5.27
CA ILE A 207 -14.28 5.76 -5.21
C ILE A 207 -14.90 4.85 -4.15
N THR A 208 -14.44 3.61 -4.03
CA THR A 208 -14.96 2.67 -3.01
C THR A 208 -14.69 3.17 -1.60
N ILE A 209 -13.51 3.74 -1.36
CA ILE A 209 -13.15 4.34 -0.06
C ILE A 209 -13.94 5.63 0.17
N ASP A 210 -14.07 6.48 -0.85
CA ASP A 210 -14.77 7.77 -0.75
C ASP A 210 -16.29 7.60 -0.54
N VAL A 211 -16.91 6.54 -1.08
CA VAL A 211 -18.31 6.19 -0.77
C VAL A 211 -18.45 5.93 0.73
N HIS A 212 -17.58 5.10 1.30
CA HIS A 212 -17.59 4.81 2.73
C HIS A 212 -17.32 6.07 3.58
N ALA A 213 -16.36 6.90 3.17
CA ALA A 213 -16.07 8.17 3.82
C ALA A 213 -17.29 9.12 3.82
N ARG A 214 -18.00 9.22 2.70
CA ARG A 214 -19.26 9.97 2.60
C ARG A 214 -20.32 9.39 3.54
N ASP A 215 -20.50 8.08 3.55
CA ASP A 215 -21.50 7.41 4.40
C ASP A 215 -21.23 7.69 5.90
N ILE A 216 -19.96 7.71 6.33
CA ILE A 216 -19.58 8.16 7.67
C ILE A 216 -20.05 9.60 7.92
N VAL A 217 -19.76 10.53 7.00
CA VAL A 217 -20.18 11.93 7.16
C VAL A 217 -21.69 12.05 7.29
N THR A 218 -22.44 11.37 6.42
CA THR A 218 -23.92 11.34 6.46
C THR A 218 -24.44 10.84 7.81
N ASP A 219 -23.85 9.77 8.35
CA ASP A 219 -24.22 9.25 9.67
C ASP A 219 -23.86 10.22 10.80
N LEU A 220 -22.72 10.91 10.75
CA LEU A 220 -22.33 11.93 11.73
C LEU A 220 -23.29 13.14 11.71
N VAL A 221 -23.71 13.58 10.51
CA VAL A 221 -24.74 14.62 10.34
C VAL A 221 -26.07 14.16 10.94
N ARG A 222 -26.51 12.93 10.64
CA ARG A 222 -27.75 12.37 11.20
C ARG A 222 -27.72 12.33 12.73
N GLN A 223 -26.56 12.01 13.30
CA GLN A 223 -26.34 11.94 14.74
C GLN A 223 -26.04 13.29 15.39
N LYS A 224 -25.94 14.37 14.60
CA LYS A 224 -25.64 15.73 15.05
C LYS A 224 -24.34 15.81 15.86
N VAL A 225 -23.29 15.14 15.37
CA VAL A 225 -21.98 15.19 15.99
C VAL A 225 -21.36 16.58 15.80
N ASP A 226 -20.87 17.17 16.89
CA ASP A 226 -20.37 18.55 16.96
C ASP A 226 -19.00 18.68 17.64
N THR A 227 -18.35 17.55 17.95
CA THR A 227 -17.04 17.51 18.60
C THR A 227 -16.21 16.34 18.11
N ARG A 228 -14.90 16.57 17.97
CA ARG A 228 -13.92 15.53 17.63
C ARG A 228 -13.81 14.43 18.69
N SER A 229 -14.14 14.73 19.94
CA SER A 229 -14.13 13.75 21.03
C SER A 229 -15.35 12.82 21.02
N ASN A 230 -16.27 12.98 20.07
CA ASN A 230 -17.45 12.12 19.97
C ASN A 230 -17.04 10.70 19.56
N PHE A 231 -17.57 9.70 20.26
CA PHE A 231 -17.24 8.30 20.02
C PHE A 231 -17.57 7.85 18.58
N GLU A 232 -18.62 8.39 17.96
CA GLU A 232 -19.01 8.02 16.59
C GLU A 232 -17.97 8.42 15.55
N TRP A 233 -17.22 9.50 15.80
CA TRP A 233 -16.04 9.85 15.02
C TRP A 233 -14.81 9.04 15.48
N GLN A 234 -14.61 8.92 16.79
CA GLN A 234 -13.43 8.25 17.33
C GLN A 234 -13.35 6.77 16.97
N ARG A 235 -14.48 6.09 16.83
CA ARG A 235 -14.54 4.67 16.44
C ARG A 235 -14.18 4.42 14.97
N GLN A 236 -14.04 5.45 14.14
CA GLN A 236 -13.65 5.29 12.74
C GLN A 236 -12.13 5.10 12.64
N LEU A 237 -11.69 4.37 11.61
CA LEU A 237 -10.27 4.27 11.27
C LEU A 237 -9.82 5.57 10.61
N ARG A 238 -8.87 6.26 11.22
CA ARG A 238 -8.41 7.60 10.82
C ARG A 238 -6.92 7.57 10.55
N TYR A 239 -6.47 8.39 9.61
CA TYR A 239 -5.06 8.50 9.25
C TYR A 239 -4.58 9.91 9.47
N TYR A 240 -3.42 10.03 10.08
CA TYR A 240 -2.78 11.31 10.40
C TYR A 240 -1.30 11.27 10.04
N TRP A 241 -0.75 12.42 9.67
CA TRP A 241 0.70 12.58 9.64
C TRP A 241 1.14 13.12 11.00
N ASP A 242 1.88 12.32 11.74
CA ASP A 242 2.52 12.73 12.98
C ASP A 242 3.82 13.47 12.63
N ILE A 243 3.90 14.73 13.05
CA ILE A 243 5.03 15.63 12.72
C ILE A 243 6.28 15.24 13.51
N ASP A 244 6.12 14.79 14.75
CA ASP A 244 7.24 14.45 15.64
C ASP A 244 7.86 13.12 15.25
N LEU A 245 7.02 12.13 14.90
CA LEU A 245 7.46 10.84 14.35
C LEU A 245 7.88 10.94 12.88
N ASP A 246 7.48 12.02 12.20
CA ASP A 246 7.64 12.21 10.75
C ASP A 246 7.09 11.01 9.97
N ASN A 247 5.88 10.59 10.32
CA ASN A 247 5.29 9.35 9.85
C ASN A 247 3.76 9.35 9.77
N CYS A 248 3.21 8.49 8.93
CA CYS A 248 1.77 8.25 8.92
C CYS A 248 1.38 7.35 10.10
N VAL A 249 0.33 7.72 10.81
CA VAL A 249 -0.22 7.00 11.96
C VAL A 249 -1.69 6.69 11.67
N ALA A 250 -2.05 5.42 11.81
CA ALA A 250 -3.42 4.94 11.81
C ALA A 250 -3.97 4.96 13.24
N THR A 251 -5.06 5.67 13.44
CA THR A 251 -5.70 5.88 14.75
C THR A 251 -7.13 5.37 14.71
N MET A 252 -7.51 4.55 15.68
CA MET A 252 -8.89 4.08 15.86
C MET A 252 -9.21 3.94 17.34
N ALA A 253 -10.29 4.57 17.79
CA ALA A 253 -10.59 4.76 19.21
C ALA A 253 -9.39 5.31 19.99
N LEU A 254 -8.77 4.49 20.85
CA LEU A 254 -7.59 4.84 21.66
C LEU A 254 -6.29 4.24 21.12
N SER A 255 -6.36 3.44 20.06
CA SER A 255 -5.22 2.72 19.49
C SER A 255 -4.55 3.56 18.41
N ASN A 256 -3.22 3.59 18.41
CA ASN A 256 -2.39 4.26 17.41
C ASN A 256 -1.32 3.32 16.91
N TYR A 257 -1.19 3.19 15.59
CA TYR A 257 -0.15 2.40 14.94
C TYR A 257 0.54 3.19 13.87
N ILE A 258 1.86 3.11 13.82
CA ILE A 258 2.63 3.60 12.68
C ILE A 258 2.18 2.80 11.45
N TYR A 259 1.98 3.48 10.33
CA TYR A 259 1.61 2.82 9.09
C TYR A 259 2.77 1.93 8.60
N GLY A 260 2.49 0.67 8.29
CA GLY A 260 3.54 -0.32 8.01
C GLY A 260 4.27 -0.18 6.67
N TYR A 261 3.72 0.58 5.71
CA TYR A 261 4.30 0.77 4.36
C TYR A 261 4.64 -0.53 3.60
N GLU A 262 3.99 -1.67 3.90
CA GLU A 262 4.06 -2.85 3.04
C GLU A 262 3.46 -2.50 1.68
N TYR A 263 4.15 -2.83 0.58
CA TYR A 263 3.65 -2.54 -0.76
C TYR A 263 2.44 -3.42 -1.12
N LEU A 264 1.29 -2.78 -1.37
CA LEU A 264 0.01 -3.45 -1.64
C LEU A 264 -0.43 -3.43 -3.11
N GLY A 265 0.37 -2.83 -4.00
CA GLY A 265 0.03 -2.69 -5.42
C GLY A 265 -1.26 -1.90 -5.69
N ALA A 266 -1.76 -2.02 -6.92
CA ALA A 266 -3.00 -1.37 -7.36
C ALA A 266 -4.21 -2.29 -7.26
N CYS A 267 -4.34 -3.00 -6.13
CA CYS A 267 -5.40 -3.96 -5.91
C CYS A 267 -6.79 -3.30 -5.79
N PRO A 268 -7.86 -3.94 -6.32
CA PRO A 268 -9.23 -3.48 -6.10
C PRO A 268 -9.60 -3.50 -4.62
N ARG A 269 -10.42 -2.53 -4.19
CA ARG A 269 -10.96 -2.47 -2.83
C ARG A 269 -12.36 -3.09 -2.81
N LEU A 270 -12.65 -3.86 -1.76
CA LEU A 270 -14.01 -4.32 -1.50
C LEU A 270 -14.77 -3.22 -0.78
N VAL A 271 -16.09 -3.22 -0.96
CA VAL A 271 -16.99 -2.31 -0.27
C VAL A 271 -16.86 -2.49 1.24
N ILE A 272 -16.70 -1.38 1.96
CA ILE A 272 -16.63 -1.35 3.41
C ILE A 272 -18.05 -1.30 3.97
N THR A 273 -18.34 -2.16 4.95
CA THR A 273 -19.66 -2.29 5.55
C THR A 273 -19.60 -2.03 7.06
N PRO A 274 -20.73 -1.77 7.73
CA PRO A 274 -20.75 -1.66 9.19
C PRO A 274 -20.27 -2.91 9.95
N LEU A 275 -20.27 -4.08 9.29
CA LEU A 275 -19.65 -5.29 9.85
C LEU A 275 -18.12 -5.19 9.77
N THR A 276 -17.59 -4.74 8.63
CA THR A 276 -16.15 -4.51 8.42
C THR A 276 -15.59 -3.49 9.43
N ASP A 277 -16.30 -2.39 9.69
CA ASP A 277 -15.86 -1.38 10.67
C ASP A 277 -15.76 -1.95 12.08
N ARG A 278 -16.74 -2.77 12.48
CA ARG A 278 -16.72 -3.45 13.79
C ARG A 278 -15.57 -4.44 13.89
N CYS A 279 -15.24 -5.14 12.79
CA CYS A 279 -14.05 -5.98 12.74
C CYS A 279 -12.78 -5.16 12.94
N TYR A 280 -12.63 -4.01 12.27
CA TYR A 280 -11.47 -3.14 12.47
C TYR A 280 -11.37 -2.62 13.91
N LEU A 281 -12.48 -2.19 14.51
CA LEU A 281 -12.49 -1.71 15.90
C LEU A 281 -12.03 -2.79 16.87
N CYS A 282 -12.55 -4.01 16.70
CA CYS A 282 -12.17 -5.17 17.52
C CYS A 282 -10.69 -5.52 17.35
N LEU A 283 -10.20 -5.55 16.10
CA LEU A 283 -8.81 -5.88 15.79
C LEU A 283 -7.83 -4.84 16.30
N MET A 284 -8.13 -3.55 16.15
CA MET A 284 -7.29 -2.46 16.68
C MET A 284 -7.21 -2.51 18.20
N GLY A 285 -8.35 -2.77 18.87
CA GLY A 285 -8.39 -2.98 20.31
C GLY A 285 -7.63 -4.22 20.78
N ALA A 286 -7.74 -5.34 20.05
CA ALA A 286 -7.00 -6.57 20.36
C ALA A 286 -5.48 -6.37 20.17
N LEU A 287 -5.07 -5.74 19.06
CA LEU A 287 -3.68 -5.39 18.80
C LEU A 287 -3.12 -4.51 19.94
N GLN A 288 -3.92 -3.58 20.48
CA GLN A 288 -3.46 -2.67 21.54
C GLN A 288 -3.16 -3.40 22.86
N LEU A 289 -3.75 -4.59 23.02
CA LEU A 289 -3.56 -5.45 24.18
C LEU A 289 -2.55 -6.58 23.93
N ASP A 290 -1.84 -6.54 22.80
CA ASP A 290 -0.98 -7.63 22.31
C ASP A 290 -1.73 -8.99 22.24
N LEU A 291 -3.03 -8.94 21.99
CA LEU A 291 -3.89 -10.11 21.83
C LEU A 291 -4.12 -10.41 20.35
N GLY A 292 -4.10 -11.70 19.99
CA GLY A 292 -4.60 -12.14 18.70
C GLY A 292 -6.11 -11.91 18.60
N GLY A 293 -6.58 -11.46 17.44
CA GLY A 293 -8.02 -11.31 17.19
C GLY A 293 -8.68 -12.66 16.89
N PRO A 294 -9.76 -13.06 17.60
CA PRO A 294 -10.56 -14.20 17.17
C PRO A 294 -11.29 -13.84 15.86
N GLN A 295 -10.88 -14.43 14.74
CA GLN A 295 -11.72 -14.48 13.55
C GLN A 295 -12.85 -15.48 13.82
N GLN A 296 -13.96 -15.01 14.39
CA GLN A 296 -15.11 -15.87 14.60
C GLN A 296 -15.67 -16.29 13.23
N ASP A 297 -15.72 -17.60 13.03
CA ASP A 297 -15.95 -18.32 11.78
C ASP A 297 -17.29 -17.93 11.12
N GLN A 298 -17.32 -16.92 10.22
CA GLN A 298 -18.46 -16.69 9.32
C GLN A 298 -18.34 -17.57 8.06
N ARG A 299 -18.21 -18.89 8.26
CA ARG A 299 -18.11 -19.86 7.16
C ARG A 299 -19.43 -20.09 6.40
N GLU A 300 -20.54 -19.48 6.81
CA GLU A 300 -21.85 -19.73 6.17
C GLU A 300 -22.40 -18.59 5.30
N GLN A 301 -21.71 -17.45 5.17
CA GLN A 301 -22.10 -16.38 4.23
C GLN A 301 -20.96 -16.06 3.25
N GLY A 302 -20.63 -17.01 2.38
CA GLY A 302 -19.94 -16.76 1.13
C GLY A 302 -18.50 -16.24 1.23
N LYS A 303 -17.53 -17.16 1.37
CA LYS A 303 -16.12 -17.00 0.97
C LYS A 303 -15.47 -15.64 1.27
N LEU A 304 -15.21 -15.32 2.53
CA LEU A 304 -14.13 -14.37 2.84
C LEU A 304 -12.78 -15.10 2.73
N LYS A 305 -12.08 -14.91 1.59
CA LYS A 305 -10.61 -14.85 1.67
C LYS A 305 -10.28 -13.72 2.66
N PRO A 306 -9.27 -13.84 3.54
CA PRO A 306 -8.82 -12.70 4.33
C PRO A 306 -8.63 -11.54 3.36
N PRO A 307 -9.39 -10.44 3.50
CA PRO A 307 -9.42 -9.43 2.47
C PRO A 307 -8.02 -8.88 2.25
N ARG A 308 -7.57 -8.72 0.99
CA ARG A 308 -6.41 -7.87 0.65
C ARG A 308 -6.65 -6.38 0.98
N ILE A 309 -7.64 -6.09 1.83
CA ILE A 309 -8.06 -4.78 2.31
C ILE A 309 -7.25 -4.37 3.54
N TRP A 310 -6.35 -5.20 4.10
CA TRP A 310 -5.55 -4.80 5.26
C TRP A 310 -4.52 -3.73 4.86
N PRO A 311 -4.63 -2.46 5.30
CA PRO A 311 -3.42 -1.74 5.66
C PRO A 311 -2.82 -2.56 6.80
N LYS A 312 -1.73 -3.28 6.52
CA LYS A 312 -0.96 -3.89 7.60
C LYS A 312 -0.42 -2.73 8.44
N PRO A 313 -0.81 -2.56 9.71
CA PRO A 313 -0.05 -1.72 10.62
C PRO A 313 1.40 -2.23 10.67
#